data_AF-A0A0H3BPA4-F1
#
_entry.id   AF-A0A0H3BPA4-F1
#
_cell.length_a   1.000
_cell.length_b   1.000
_cell.length_c   1.000
_cell.angle_alpha   90.00
_cell.angle_beta   90.00
_cell.angle_gamma   90.00
#
_symmetry.space_group_name_H-M   'P 1'
#
loop_
_entity.id
_entity.type
_entity.pdbx_description
1 polymer ?
#
loop_
_entity_poly.entity_id
_entity_poly.type
_entity_poly.pdbx_seq_one_letter_code
_entity_poly.pdbx_strand_id
1 'polypeptide(L)'
;MDAIYLKLDGIEGESRIKGFENQIKLIAYNHNPTKRESGEARGTYIGGLTLTKPVDLATPGLYEHYCNGKTVKEGVLTLCRRDKGAMLPFIIYTLTNVRISRMSNHGDAEGSATETVDLVYSHIRWDIPALASKSKTRRPLHRQALWR
;
A
#
# COMPACT_ATOMS: atom_id res chain seq x y z
N MET A 1 -10.56 -3.58 -12.35
CA MET A 1 -10.24 -3.34 -10.92
C MET A 1 -11.21 -2.26 -10.46
N ASP A 2 -11.89 -2.50 -9.34
CA ASP A 2 -13.03 -1.66 -8.92
C ASP A 2 -12.71 -0.78 -7.71
N ALA A 3 -11.74 -1.17 -6.89
CA ALA A 3 -11.28 -0.39 -5.76
C ALA A 3 -9.84 -0.75 -5.38
N ILE A 4 -9.15 0.23 -4.79
CA ILE A 4 -7.82 0.10 -4.22
C ILE A 4 -7.89 0.59 -2.77
N TYR A 5 -7.39 -0.22 -1.84
CA TYR A 5 -7.32 0.14 -0.44
C TYR A 5 -5.90 0.05 0.07
N LEU A 6 -5.52 0.98 0.93
CA LEU A 6 -4.26 0.99 1.64
C LEU A 6 -4.52 1.00 3.14
N LYS A 7 -3.95 0.03 3.84
CA LYS A 7 -3.81 0.05 5.29
C LYS A 7 -2.40 0.46 5.65
N LEU A 8 -2.24 1.40 6.57
CA LEU A 8 -0.96 1.78 7.17
C LEU A 8 -1.11 1.68 8.69
N ASP A 9 -0.18 1.01 9.36
CA ASP A 9 -0.22 0.89 10.82
C ASP A 9 -0.18 2.29 11.48
N GLY A 10 -1.19 2.61 12.28
CA GLY A 10 -1.28 3.89 12.98
C GLY A 10 -1.83 5.07 12.15
N ILE A 11 -2.28 4.85 10.91
CA ILE A 11 -2.92 5.87 10.07
C ILE A 11 -4.23 5.31 9.53
N GLU A 12 -5.35 5.83 10.03
CA GLU A 12 -6.69 5.42 9.60
C GLU A 12 -7.22 6.31 8.47
N GLY A 13 -7.86 5.69 7.49
CA GLY A 13 -8.64 6.36 6.44
C GLY A 13 -10.14 6.32 6.72
N GLU A 14 -10.94 6.72 5.72
CA GLU A 14 -12.39 6.92 5.86
C GLU A 14 -13.27 5.79 5.32
N SER A 15 -12.67 4.71 4.80
CA SER A 15 -13.44 3.62 4.18
C SER A 15 -14.40 2.96 5.16
N ARG A 16 -15.65 2.78 4.72
CA ARG A 16 -16.71 2.04 5.44
C ARG A 16 -17.05 0.70 4.80
N ILE A 17 -16.27 0.27 3.82
CA ILE A 17 -16.54 -0.94 3.05
C ILE A 17 -16.20 -2.17 3.88
N LYS A 18 -17.13 -3.13 3.93
CA LYS A 18 -16.95 -4.36 4.70
C LYS A 18 -15.66 -5.09 4.31
N GLY A 19 -14.79 -5.38 5.28
CA GLY A 19 -13.47 -5.99 5.09
C GLY A 19 -12.34 -5.01 4.75
N PHE A 20 -12.66 -3.72 4.57
CA PHE A 20 -11.74 -2.63 4.27
C PHE A 20 -12.06 -1.39 5.11
N GLU A 21 -12.63 -1.56 6.29
CA GLU A 21 -12.98 -0.50 7.21
C GLU A 21 -11.73 0.24 7.69
N ASN A 22 -11.84 1.56 7.85
CA ASN A 22 -10.78 2.47 8.29
C ASN A 22 -9.51 2.44 7.41
N GLN A 23 -9.58 1.83 6.23
CA GLN A 23 -8.49 1.87 5.26
C GLN A 23 -8.61 3.12 4.38
N ILE A 24 -7.47 3.54 3.86
CA ILE A 24 -7.37 4.65 2.92
C ILE A 24 -7.82 4.15 1.55
N LYS A 25 -8.82 4.79 0.96
CA LYS A 25 -9.25 4.48 -0.40
C LYS A 25 -8.40 5.27 -1.38
N LEU A 26 -7.79 4.59 -2.35
CA LEU A 26 -6.98 5.24 -3.37
C LEU A 26 -7.74 5.41 -4.68
N ILE A 27 -7.38 6.45 -5.41
CA ILE A 27 -7.78 6.71 -6.79
C ILE A 27 -6.87 5.94 -7.74
N ALA A 28 -5.55 6.01 -7.50
CA ALA A 28 -4.54 5.38 -8.33
C ALA A 28 -3.31 4.97 -7.52
N TYR A 29 -2.53 4.04 -8.07
CA TYR A 29 -1.21 3.70 -7.59
C TYR A 29 -0.28 3.44 -8.79
N ASN A 30 1.00 3.74 -8.63
CA ASN A 30 2.06 3.39 -9.55
C ASN A 30 3.18 2.72 -8.75
N HIS A 31 3.57 1.51 -9.14
CA HIS A 31 4.60 0.74 -8.47
C HIS A 31 5.90 0.80 -9.27
N ASN A 32 6.92 1.43 -8.70
CA ASN A 32 8.21 1.66 -9.35
C ASN A 32 9.33 1.06 -8.47
N PRO A 33 9.51 -0.27 -8.51
CA PRO A 33 10.59 -0.90 -7.78
C PRO A 33 11.94 -0.49 -8.37
N THR A 34 12.90 -0.17 -7.51
CA THR A 34 14.28 0.11 -7.92
C THR A 34 15.10 -1.17 -7.73
N LYS A 35 15.99 -1.46 -8.67
CA LYS A 35 16.89 -2.60 -8.52
C LYS A 35 17.87 -2.29 -7.39
N ARG A 36 17.95 -3.18 -6.39
CA ARG A 36 19.02 -3.13 -5.40
C ARG A 36 20.37 -3.29 -6.07
N GLU A 37 21.30 -2.40 -5.77
CA GLU A 37 22.68 -2.55 -6.22
C GLU A 37 23.48 -3.46 -5.29
N SER A 38 24.51 -4.11 -5.85
CA SER A 38 25.38 -4.99 -5.06
C SER A 38 26.16 -4.18 -4.05
N GLY A 39 25.98 -4.47 -2.76
CA GLY A 39 26.66 -3.77 -1.65
C GLY A 39 25.75 -2.88 -0.81
N GLU A 40 24.49 -2.70 -1.18
CA GLU A 40 23.54 -1.96 -0.34
C GLU A 40 23.23 -2.70 0.98
N ALA A 41 23.28 -1.94 2.08
CA ALA A 41 22.95 -2.44 3.41
C ALA A 41 21.54 -3.07 3.46
N ARG A 42 21.36 -4.11 4.29
CA ARG A 42 20.02 -4.64 4.58
C ARG A 42 19.19 -3.55 5.26
N GLY A 43 17.98 -3.31 4.76
CA GLY A 43 17.09 -2.27 5.28
C GLY A 43 17.09 -0.96 4.49
N THR A 44 17.93 -0.83 3.44
CA THR A 44 17.77 0.23 2.44
C THR A 44 16.36 0.20 1.86
N TYR A 45 15.83 1.37 1.51
CA TYR A 45 14.56 1.46 0.80
C TYR A 45 14.78 1.10 -0.67
N ILE A 46 14.08 0.08 -1.16
CA ILE A 46 14.39 -0.57 -2.45
C ILE A 46 13.28 -0.41 -3.49
N GLY A 47 12.15 0.18 -3.11
CA GLY A 47 11.07 0.41 -4.05
C GLY A 47 10.20 1.58 -3.65
N GLY A 48 9.63 2.20 -4.67
CA GLY A 48 8.71 3.32 -4.57
C GLY A 48 7.30 2.93 -4.96
N LEU A 49 6.33 3.52 -4.28
CA LEU A 49 4.93 3.54 -4.67
C LEU A 49 4.47 4.99 -4.68
N THR A 50 4.00 5.47 -5.83
CA THR A 50 3.30 6.76 -5.93
C THR A 50 1.81 6.48 -5.86
N LEU A 51 1.13 7.09 -4.90
CA LEU A 51 -0.28 6.89 -4.63
C LEU A 51 -1.04 8.20 -4.89
N THR A 52 -2.26 8.10 -5.41
CA THR A 52 -3.18 9.23 -5.49
C THR A 52 -4.42 8.91 -4.67
N LYS A 53 -4.80 9.80 -3.77
CA LYS A 53 -5.98 9.68 -2.91
C LYS A 53 -6.73 11.01 -2.81
N PRO A 54 -8.03 11.00 -2.45
CA PRO A 54 -8.72 12.22 -2.04
C PRO A 54 -8.10 12.74 -0.73
N VAL A 55 -8.25 14.03 -0.45
CA VAL A 55 -8.01 14.54 0.91
C VAL A 55 -9.05 13.94 1.85
N ASP A 56 -8.60 13.30 2.92
CA ASP A 56 -9.49 12.55 3.82
C ASP A 56 -8.94 12.53 5.26
N LEU A 57 -9.55 11.71 6.12
CA LEU A 57 -9.15 11.52 7.52
C LEU A 57 -7.68 11.11 7.71
N ALA A 58 -7.07 10.42 6.74
CA ALA A 58 -5.68 9.98 6.85
C ALA A 58 -4.68 11.12 6.60
N THR A 59 -5.11 12.20 5.94
CA THR A 59 -4.23 13.30 5.52
C THR A 59 -3.37 13.85 6.67
N PRO A 60 -3.91 14.23 7.84
CA PRO A 60 -3.09 14.75 8.94
C PRO A 60 -2.06 13.74 9.44
N GLY A 61 -2.44 12.46 9.56
CA GLY A 61 -1.54 11.39 10.01
C GLY A 61 -0.40 11.14 9.02
N LEU A 62 -0.69 11.18 7.71
CA LEU A 62 0.34 11.08 6.66
C LEU A 62 1.32 12.25 6.73
N TYR A 63 0.82 13.48 6.87
CA TYR A 63 1.68 14.67 7.00
C TYR A 63 2.54 14.63 8.28
N GLU A 64 1.97 14.20 9.40
CA GLU A 64 2.73 14.06 10.65
C GLU A 64 3.89 13.05 10.48
N HIS A 65 3.63 11.90 9.84
CA HIS A 65 4.67 10.91 9.59
C HIS A 65 5.73 11.43 8.63
N TYR A 66 5.32 12.14 7.59
CA TYR A 66 6.23 12.76 6.62
C TYR A 66 7.14 13.80 7.29
N CYS A 67 6.57 14.78 7.99
CA CYS A 67 7.31 15.88 8.62
C CYS A 67 8.28 15.39 9.72
N ASN A 68 7.90 14.36 10.45
CA ASN A 68 8.74 13.80 11.52
C ASN A 68 9.68 12.69 11.05
N GLY A 69 9.65 12.33 9.76
CA GLY A 69 10.43 11.20 9.24
C GLY A 69 10.08 9.85 9.89
N LYS A 70 8.87 9.70 10.44
CA LYS A 70 8.43 8.48 11.11
C LYS A 70 8.24 7.37 10.09
N THR A 71 8.59 6.16 10.50
CA THR A 71 8.43 4.96 9.68
C THR A 71 7.25 4.15 10.18
N VAL A 72 6.43 3.66 9.27
CA VAL A 72 5.32 2.75 9.51
C VAL A 72 5.85 1.32 9.37
N LYS A 73 5.54 0.45 10.34
CA LYS A 73 6.06 -0.92 10.36
C LYS A 73 5.59 -1.73 9.15
N GLU A 74 4.28 -1.71 8.88
CA GLU A 74 3.65 -2.43 7.79
C GLU A 74 2.64 -1.56 7.03
N GLY A 75 2.64 -1.69 5.71
CA GLY A 75 1.62 -1.14 4.83
C GLY A 75 1.05 -2.22 3.91
N VAL A 76 -0.27 -2.28 3.76
CA VAL A 76 -0.94 -3.29 2.93
C VAL A 76 -1.76 -2.60 1.84
N LEU A 77 -1.30 -2.69 0.60
CA LEU A 77 -2.03 -2.22 -0.58
C LEU A 77 -2.82 -3.39 -1.17
N THR A 78 -4.13 -3.25 -1.29
CA THR A 78 -5.02 -4.32 -1.78
C THR A 78 -5.79 -3.86 -3.00
N LEU A 79 -5.66 -4.63 -4.09
CA LEU A 79 -6.45 -4.42 -5.30
C LEU A 79 -7.68 -5.32 -5.26
N CYS A 80 -8.84 -4.73 -5.46
CA CYS A 80 -10.13 -5.40 -5.36
C CYS A 80 -10.87 -5.43 -6.68
N ARG A 81 -11.66 -6.49 -6.85
CA ARG A 81 -12.74 -6.57 -7.83
C ARG A 81 -14.06 -6.77 -7.10
N ARG A 82 -15.13 -6.21 -7.63
CA ARG A 82 -16.49 -6.40 -7.14
C ARG A 82 -17.02 -7.73 -7.65
N ASP A 83 -17.54 -8.56 -6.75
CA ASP A 83 -18.29 -9.77 -7.11
C ASP A 83 -19.49 -9.90 -6.18
N LYS A 84 -20.69 -10.05 -6.76
CA LYS A 84 -21.97 -10.18 -6.03
C LYS A 84 -22.15 -9.17 -4.87
N GLY A 85 -21.71 -7.93 -5.08
CA GLY A 85 -21.80 -6.84 -4.10
C GLY A 85 -20.64 -6.77 -3.09
N ALA A 86 -19.78 -7.78 -3.00
CA ALA A 86 -18.60 -7.79 -2.12
C ALA A 86 -17.34 -7.30 -2.85
N MET A 87 -16.41 -6.70 -2.10
CA MET A 87 -15.05 -6.43 -2.57
C MET A 87 -14.19 -7.66 -2.32
N LEU A 88 -13.67 -8.27 -3.39
CA LEU A 88 -12.78 -9.42 -3.31
C LEU A 88 -11.33 -9.01 -3.68
N PRO A 89 -10.36 -9.22 -2.77
CA PRO A 89 -8.94 -9.06 -3.09
C PRO A 89 -8.53 -9.98 -4.25
N PHE A 90 -7.78 -9.46 -5.22
CA PHE A 90 -7.14 -10.30 -6.26
C PHE A 90 -5.61 -10.13 -6.29
N ILE A 91 -5.08 -9.02 -5.79
CA ILE A 91 -3.64 -8.82 -5.53
C ILE A 91 -3.51 -8.07 -4.20
N ILE A 92 -2.57 -8.52 -3.36
CA ILE A 92 -2.24 -7.89 -2.08
C ILE A 92 -0.72 -7.66 -2.04
N TYR A 93 -0.31 -6.42 -1.80
CA TYR A 93 1.08 -6.06 -1.55
C TYR A 93 1.25 -5.79 -0.06
N THR A 94 2.07 -6.58 0.62
CA THR A 94 2.49 -6.30 2.00
C THR A 94 3.88 -5.65 1.96
N LEU A 95 3.97 -4.42 2.44
CA LEU A 95 5.16 -3.59 2.47
C LEU A 95 5.71 -3.53 3.90
N THR A 96 7.02 -3.63 4.07
CA THR A 96 7.66 -3.58 5.39
C THR A 96 8.62 -2.41 5.49
N ASN A 97 8.63 -1.76 6.66
CA ASN A 97 9.42 -0.56 6.94
C ASN A 97 9.11 0.51 5.91
N VAL A 98 7.89 1.06 5.97
CA VAL A 98 7.33 1.99 5.01
C VAL A 98 7.53 3.42 5.51
N ARG A 99 8.10 4.29 4.68
CA ARG A 99 8.26 5.71 4.99
C ARG A 99 7.62 6.54 3.90
N ILE A 100 6.96 7.62 4.30
CA ILE A 100 6.45 8.62 3.38
C ILE A 100 7.65 9.48 2.93
N SER A 101 7.95 9.48 1.64
CA SER A 101 9.07 10.22 1.06
C SER A 101 8.65 11.55 0.43
N ARG A 102 7.37 11.69 0.09
CA ARG A 102 6.80 12.92 -0.47
C ARG A 102 5.31 13.00 -0.16
N MET A 103 4.86 14.22 0.13
CA MET A 103 3.45 14.60 0.16
C MET A 103 3.25 15.77 -0.79
N SER A 104 2.19 15.75 -1.59
CA SER A 104 1.77 16.88 -2.42
C SER A 104 0.25 16.92 -2.49
N ASN A 105 -0.34 18.01 -2.02
CA ASN A 105 -1.79 18.21 -2.06
C ASN A 105 -2.14 19.21 -3.17
N HIS A 106 -3.24 18.95 -3.88
CA HIS A 106 -3.75 19.82 -4.92
C HIS A 106 -5.27 19.78 -4.94
N GLY A 107 -5.89 20.95 -5.06
CA GLY A 107 -7.32 21.10 -5.24
C GLY A 107 -7.63 22.43 -5.89
N ASP A 108 -8.80 22.50 -6.51
CA ASP A 108 -9.39 23.72 -7.03
C ASP A 108 -10.79 23.89 -6.40
N ALA A 109 -11.44 25.03 -6.65
CA ALA A 109 -12.72 25.36 -6.03
C ALA A 109 -13.93 24.56 -6.59
N GLU A 110 -13.77 23.90 -7.74
CA GLU A 110 -14.84 23.20 -8.46
C GLU A 110 -14.73 21.67 -8.37
N GLY A 111 -13.55 21.16 -7.99
CA GLY A 111 -13.21 19.75 -7.92
C GLY A 111 -13.00 19.21 -6.51
N SER A 112 -12.89 17.89 -6.41
CA SER A 112 -12.48 17.24 -5.16
C SER A 112 -10.98 17.38 -4.97
N ALA A 113 -10.57 17.90 -3.81
CA ALA A 113 -9.15 17.97 -3.47
C ALA A 113 -8.53 16.56 -3.42
N THR A 114 -7.36 16.44 -4.03
CA THR A 114 -6.59 15.19 -4.08
C THR A 114 -5.18 15.41 -3.56
N GLU A 115 -4.52 14.33 -3.19
CA GLU A 115 -3.12 14.36 -2.81
C GLU A 115 -2.36 13.16 -3.38
N THR A 116 -1.10 13.43 -3.69
CA THR A 116 -0.11 12.46 -4.12
C THR A 116 0.82 12.15 -2.95
N VAL A 117 0.98 10.86 -2.67
CA VAL A 117 1.81 10.34 -1.58
C VAL A 117 2.82 9.38 -2.16
N ASP A 118 4.10 9.67 -2.00
CA ASP A 118 5.15 8.71 -2.34
C ASP A 118 5.55 7.94 -1.09
N LEU A 119 5.48 6.62 -1.19
CA LEU A 119 5.95 5.68 -0.19
C LEU A 119 7.22 5.02 -0.67
N VAL A 120 8.18 4.88 0.23
CA VAL A 120 9.33 4.01 0.07
C VAL A 120 9.27 2.88 1.08
N TYR A 121 9.70 1.69 0.70
CA TYR A 121 9.68 0.51 1.57
C TYR A 121 10.95 -0.34 1.42
N SER A 122 11.27 -1.12 2.45
CA SER A 122 12.45 -2.00 2.46
C SER A 122 12.20 -3.41 1.91
N HIS A 123 10.96 -3.89 2.02
CA HIS A 123 10.58 -5.22 1.57
C HIS A 123 9.14 -5.23 1.08
N ILE A 124 8.86 -6.12 0.12
CA ILE A 124 7.54 -6.31 -0.46
C ILE A 124 7.23 -7.80 -0.63
N ARG A 125 6.04 -8.22 -0.18
CA ARG A 125 5.47 -9.54 -0.44
C ARG A 125 4.21 -9.39 -1.28
N TRP A 126 4.04 -10.29 -2.23
CA TRP A 126 2.86 -10.36 -3.09
C TRP A 126 2.06 -11.60 -2.74
N ASP A 127 0.77 -11.40 -2.51
CA ASP A 127 -0.19 -12.48 -2.33
C ASP A 127 -1.27 -12.37 -3.41
N ILE A 128 -1.40 -13.43 -4.22
CA ILE A 128 -2.42 -13.54 -5.27
C ILE A 128 -3.38 -14.66 -4.83
N PRO A 129 -4.56 -14.33 -4.28
CA PRO A 129 -5.48 -15.33 -3.73
C PRO A 129 -5.86 -16.44 -4.71
N ALA A 130 -5.91 -16.15 -6.02
CA ALA A 130 -6.18 -17.15 -7.05
C ALA A 130 -5.08 -18.23 -7.16
N LEU A 131 -3.85 -17.92 -6.74
CA LEU A 131 -2.72 -18.84 -6.73
C LEU A 131 -2.56 -19.58 -5.38
N ALA A 132 -3.38 -19.26 -4.38
CA ALA A 132 -3.37 -19.97 -3.11
C ALA A 132 -3.82 -21.42 -3.33
N SER A 133 -2.92 -22.38 -3.08
CA SER A 133 -3.22 -23.81 -3.21
C SER A 133 -4.40 -24.20 -2.31
N LYS A 134 -5.44 -24.83 -2.88
CA LYS A 134 -6.60 -25.37 -2.16
C LYS A 134 -6.32 -26.65 -1.34
N SER A 135 -5.06 -27.08 -1.17
CA SER A 135 -4.72 -28.31 -0.44
C SER A 135 -4.25 -28.03 0.99
N LYS A 136 -4.88 -28.69 1.98
CA LYS A 136 -4.50 -28.67 3.41
C LYS A 136 -3.17 -29.41 3.72
N THR A 137 -2.36 -29.76 2.72
CA THR A 137 -1.26 -30.72 2.91
C THR A 137 0.01 -30.44 2.11
N ARG A 138 0.27 -29.19 1.72
CA ARG A 138 1.59 -28.82 1.17
C ARG A 138 2.29 -27.82 2.08
N ARG A 139 3.54 -28.15 2.42
CA ARG A 139 4.47 -27.23 3.10
C ARG A 139 4.41 -25.86 2.44
N PRO A 140 4.45 -24.75 3.22
CA PRO A 140 4.25 -23.40 2.71
C PRO A 140 5.09 -23.21 1.44
N LEU A 141 4.42 -22.78 0.36
CA LEU A 141 5.06 -22.48 -0.92
C LEU A 141 6.32 -21.69 -0.61
N HIS A 142 7.42 -22.22 -1.15
CA HIS A 142 8.78 -21.77 -0.88
C HIS A 142 8.79 -20.26 -0.80
N ARG A 143 9.23 -19.76 0.35
CA ARG A 143 9.45 -18.35 0.67
C ARG A 143 10.35 -17.76 -0.42
N GLN A 144 9.77 -17.36 -1.55
CA GLN A 144 10.47 -16.52 -2.51
C GLN A 144 10.48 -15.14 -1.90
N ALA A 145 11.43 -14.94 -0.99
CA ALA A 145 12.24 -13.75 -1.11
C ALA A 145 12.83 -13.81 -2.53
N LEU A 146 12.07 -13.31 -3.51
CA LEU A 146 12.69 -12.58 -4.60
C LEU A 146 13.60 -11.59 -3.87
N TRP A 147 14.87 -11.48 -4.27
CA TRP A 147 15.93 -10.74 -3.56
C TRP A 147 16.65 -11.54 -2.45
N ARG A 148 17.51 -12.48 -2.88
CA ARG A 148 18.79 -12.70 -2.19
C ARG A 148 19.80 -11.66 -2.66
#